data_AF-A0A6C7XNN5-F1
#
_entry.id   AF-A0A6C7XNN5-F1
#
_cell.length_a   1.000
_cell.length_b   1.000
_cell.length_c   1.000
_cell.angle_alpha   90.00
_cell.angle_beta   90.00
_cell.angle_gamma   90.00
#
_symmetry.space_group_name_H-M   'P 1'
#
loop_
_entity.id
_entity.type
_entity.pdbx_description
1 polymer ?
#
loop_
_entity_poly.entity_id
_entity_poly.type
_entity_poly.pdbx_seq_one_letter_code
_entity_poly.pdbx_strand_id
1 'polypeptide(L)'
;VEVENNQLEIIKLIGRDKFNLLKKETLLKNDLGVIIKIIQILQSKDFNSEIFTYLFNDEPDKWYILSRIASIREFHCKNIGDINTVELVKKLSQNWTKSLPELIKDMRIDLDDFFKFENHVAFKIASLFSDINTLQKILYPEKEIDISSFVTKLSNVFLPSVVYTLEEFGLPRIISKKLHECGFINFENKELTLEQALDKFKEYTADDIINILKEKNLYDDFEDYILNYFYEGLGQ
;
A
#
# COMPACT_ATOMS: atom_id res chain seq x y z
N VAL A 1 29.98 5.49 -16.72
CA VAL A 1 29.77 6.94 -16.87
C VAL A 1 28.55 7.45 -16.08
N GLU A 2 27.30 7.22 -16.49
CA GLU A 2 26.12 7.79 -15.78
C GLU A 2 25.94 7.24 -14.35
N VAL A 3 26.04 5.92 -14.17
CA VAL A 3 25.95 5.28 -12.85
C VAL A 3 27.07 5.74 -11.91
N GLU A 4 28.30 5.88 -12.43
CA GLU A 4 29.45 6.37 -11.65
C GLU A 4 29.26 7.83 -11.24
N ASN A 5 28.73 8.67 -12.13
CA ASN A 5 28.40 10.06 -11.83
C ASN A 5 27.34 10.15 -10.72
N ASN A 6 26.28 9.33 -10.78
CA ASN A 6 25.23 9.33 -9.77
C ASN A 6 25.74 8.84 -8.40
N GLN A 7 26.62 7.83 -8.37
CA GLN A 7 27.24 7.40 -7.11
C GLN A 7 28.10 8.51 -6.50
N LEU A 8 28.89 9.21 -7.32
CA LEU A 8 29.69 10.35 -6.87
C LEU A 8 28.82 11.49 -6.35
N GLU A 9 27.68 11.76 -6.98
CA GLU A 9 26.71 12.75 -6.52
C GLU A 9 26.12 12.38 -5.16
N ILE A 10 25.68 11.14 -4.98
CA ILE A 10 25.19 10.67 -3.67
C ILE A 10 26.28 10.84 -2.60
N ILE A 11 27.53 10.44 -2.88
CA ILE A 11 28.64 10.63 -1.93
C ILE A 11 28.83 12.10 -1.57
N LYS A 12 28.65 13.03 -2.51
CA LYS A 12 28.73 14.47 -2.23
C LYS A 12 27.58 14.96 -1.34
N LEU A 13 26.38 14.40 -1.49
CA LEU A 13 25.20 14.80 -0.72
C LEU A 13 25.21 14.27 0.72
N ILE A 14 25.58 13.00 0.91
CA ILE A 14 25.43 12.33 2.22
C ILE A 14 26.75 11.95 2.89
N GLY A 15 27.88 12.10 2.18
CA GLY A 15 29.19 11.66 2.64
C GLY A 15 29.47 10.19 2.38
N ARG A 16 30.76 9.82 2.36
CA ARG A 16 31.22 8.48 1.99
C ARG A 16 30.80 7.40 2.98
N ASP A 17 30.75 7.72 4.27
CA ASP A 17 30.39 6.76 5.31
C ASP A 17 28.91 6.36 5.22
N LYS A 18 28.00 7.34 5.10
CA LYS A 18 26.57 7.08 4.89
C LYS A 18 26.31 6.35 3.57
N PHE A 19 27.06 6.69 2.51
CA PHE A 19 26.97 5.96 1.25
C PHE A 19 27.43 4.49 1.36
N ASN A 20 28.46 4.20 2.15
CA ASN A 20 28.88 2.82 2.41
C ASN A 20 27.82 2.05 3.18
N LEU A 21 27.11 2.67 4.13
CA LEU A 21 25.96 2.08 4.80
C LEU A 21 24.84 1.77 3.79
N LEU A 22 24.51 2.76 2.94
CA LEU A 22 23.51 2.59 1.88
C LEU A 22 23.82 1.41 0.94
N LYS A 23 25.10 1.23 0.57
CA LYS A 23 25.55 0.10 -0.25
C LYS A 23 25.39 -1.24 0.45
N LYS A 24 25.63 -1.31 1.76
CA LYS A 24 25.45 -2.53 2.55
C LYS A 24 23.99 -2.91 2.69
N GLU A 25 23.10 -1.93 2.74
CA GLU A 25 21.66 -2.19 2.90
C GLU A 25 21.06 -2.92 1.70
N THR A 26 21.62 -2.89 0.47
CA THR A 26 21.11 -3.60 -0.75
C THR A 26 19.61 -3.43 -1.09
N LEU A 27 18.86 -2.66 -0.31
CA LEU A 27 17.39 -2.64 -0.28
C LEU A 27 16.78 -1.53 -1.13
N LEU A 28 17.60 -0.76 -1.87
CA LEU A 28 17.09 0.30 -2.72
C LEU A 28 16.35 -0.27 -3.93
N LYS A 29 15.08 0.12 -4.09
CA LYS A 29 14.16 -0.40 -5.11
C LYS A 29 14.09 0.49 -6.35
N ASN A 30 14.52 1.75 -6.26
CA ASN A 30 14.51 2.71 -7.37
C ASN A 30 15.92 3.02 -7.89
N ASP A 31 16.00 3.60 -9.09
CA ASP A 31 17.27 3.98 -9.71
C ASP A 31 17.95 5.16 -8.98
N LEU A 32 19.27 5.28 -9.16
CA LEU A 32 20.07 6.28 -8.44
C LEU A 32 19.62 7.73 -8.71
N GLY A 33 19.00 8.03 -9.85
CA GLY A 33 18.49 9.37 -10.15
C GLY A 33 17.30 9.72 -9.27
N VAL A 34 16.39 8.76 -9.04
CA VAL A 34 15.29 8.91 -8.07
C VAL A 34 15.84 9.02 -6.64
N ILE A 35 16.83 8.20 -6.29
CA ILE A 35 17.47 8.23 -4.97
C ILE A 35 18.11 9.59 -4.68
N ILE A 36 18.79 10.19 -5.66
CA ILE A 36 19.34 11.55 -5.53
C ILE A 36 18.23 12.56 -5.23
N LYS A 37 17.09 12.50 -5.94
CA LYS A 37 15.96 13.40 -5.69
C LYS A 37 15.37 13.23 -4.30
N ILE A 38 15.24 11.98 -3.83
CA ILE A 38 14.78 11.71 -2.46
C ILE A 38 15.74 12.37 -1.47
N ILE A 39 17.05 12.12 -1.60
CA ILE A 39 18.06 12.71 -0.70
C ILE A 39 17.99 14.24 -0.70
N GLN A 40 17.85 14.87 -1.88
CA GLN A 40 17.72 16.32 -2.00
C GLN A 40 16.48 16.86 -1.26
N ILE A 41 15.34 16.16 -1.34
CA ILE A 41 14.14 16.51 -0.57
C ILE A 41 14.40 16.36 0.93
N LEU A 42 14.97 15.23 1.35
CA LEU A 42 15.20 14.93 2.76
C LEU A 42 16.24 15.86 3.40
N GLN A 43 17.12 16.47 2.61
CA GLN A 43 18.14 17.42 3.07
C GLN A 43 17.81 18.88 2.75
N SER A 44 16.59 19.19 2.28
CA SER A 44 16.21 20.58 2.02
C SER A 44 16.23 21.39 3.32
N LYS A 45 16.54 22.69 3.20
CA LYS A 45 16.74 23.58 4.37
C LYS A 45 15.52 23.64 5.30
N ASP A 46 14.33 23.45 4.76
CA ASP A 46 13.04 23.48 5.44
C ASP A 46 12.48 22.09 5.76
N PHE A 47 13.26 21.02 5.54
CA PHE A 47 12.83 19.66 5.84
C PHE A 47 12.90 19.39 7.34
N ASN A 48 11.77 18.93 7.92
CA ASN A 48 11.72 18.40 9.28
C ASN A 48 11.41 16.90 9.21
N SER A 49 12.31 16.05 9.71
CA SER A 49 12.15 14.59 9.77
C SER A 49 10.92 14.14 10.56
N GLU A 50 10.42 14.95 11.50
CA GLU A 50 9.20 14.64 12.26
C GLU A 50 7.96 14.54 11.37
N ILE A 51 8.02 15.06 10.13
CA ILE A 51 6.95 14.91 9.14
C ILE A 51 6.56 13.44 8.90
N PHE A 52 7.50 12.50 9.08
CA PHE A 52 7.24 11.07 8.93
C PHE A 52 6.32 10.51 10.01
N THR A 53 6.30 11.10 11.21
CA THR A 53 5.45 10.63 12.31
C THR A 53 3.97 10.77 11.99
N TYR A 54 3.60 11.72 11.13
CA TYR A 54 2.22 11.87 10.68
C TYR A 54 1.71 10.70 9.83
N LEU A 55 2.60 9.88 9.24
CA LEU A 55 2.21 8.67 8.51
C LEU A 55 1.63 7.58 9.42
N PHE A 56 1.86 7.68 10.74
CA PHE A 56 1.26 6.78 11.71
C PHE A 56 -0.19 7.14 12.06
N ASN A 57 -0.62 8.36 11.72
CA ASN A 57 -2.00 8.78 11.90
C ASN A 57 -2.85 8.25 10.72
N ASP A 58 -4.04 7.73 11.01
CA ASP A 58 -5.00 7.26 10.02
C ASP A 58 -5.78 8.41 9.33
N GLU A 59 -5.48 9.67 9.65
CA GLU A 59 -5.99 10.88 8.99
C GLU A 59 -5.10 11.27 7.77
N PRO A 60 -5.55 11.01 6.53
CA PRO A 60 -4.71 11.19 5.35
C PRO A 60 -4.29 12.64 5.09
N ASP A 61 -5.04 13.61 5.62
CA ASP A 61 -4.74 15.03 5.47
C ASP A 61 -3.49 15.48 6.22
N LYS A 62 -3.05 14.71 7.21
CA LYS A 62 -1.81 14.96 7.94
C LYS A 62 -0.58 14.37 7.26
N TRP A 63 -0.73 13.60 6.18
CA TRP A 63 0.39 13.01 5.44
C TRP A 63 1.13 14.03 4.56
N TYR A 64 1.64 15.09 5.19
CA TYR A 64 2.27 16.24 4.54
C TYR A 64 3.48 15.86 3.68
N ILE A 65 4.15 14.75 3.98
CA ILE A 65 5.26 14.24 3.19
C ILE A 65 4.87 13.93 1.74
N LEU A 66 3.60 13.57 1.47
CA LEU A 66 3.13 13.29 0.11
C LEU A 66 3.29 14.50 -0.81
N SER A 67 3.09 15.72 -0.31
CA SER A 67 3.26 16.93 -1.12
C SER A 67 4.72 17.22 -1.45
N ARG A 68 5.66 16.83 -0.56
CA ARG A 68 7.10 16.92 -0.81
C ARG A 68 7.55 15.92 -1.86
N ILE A 69 7.01 14.71 -1.79
CA ILE A 69 7.35 13.63 -2.73
C ILE A 69 6.73 13.86 -4.11
N ALA A 70 5.68 14.68 -4.23
CA ALA A 70 5.05 15.05 -5.49
C ALA A 70 5.97 15.81 -6.47
N SER A 71 7.21 16.16 -6.10
CA SER A 71 8.21 16.62 -7.09
C SER A 71 8.92 15.47 -7.82
N ILE A 72 8.75 14.21 -7.38
CA ILE A 72 9.34 13.02 -7.98
C ILE A 72 8.38 12.49 -9.04
N ARG A 73 8.86 12.37 -10.28
CA ARG A 73 8.03 11.95 -11.43
C ARG A 73 7.40 10.59 -11.22
N GLU A 74 8.14 9.66 -10.62
CA GLU A 74 7.77 8.27 -10.37
C GLU A 74 6.64 8.14 -9.34
N PHE A 75 6.42 9.17 -8.51
CA PHE A 75 5.26 9.23 -7.64
C PHE A 75 3.97 9.30 -8.45
N HIS A 76 3.97 9.98 -9.60
CA HIS A 76 2.78 10.19 -10.42
C HIS A 76 2.47 9.00 -11.33
N CYS A 77 1.20 8.58 -11.32
CA CYS A 77 0.70 7.62 -12.30
C CYS A 77 0.42 8.33 -13.62
N LYS A 78 0.91 7.79 -14.73
CA LYS A 78 0.66 8.34 -16.07
C LYS A 78 -0.76 7.98 -16.52
N ASN A 79 -1.36 8.85 -17.33
CA ASN A 79 -2.61 8.61 -18.04
C ASN A 79 -3.83 8.36 -17.13
N ILE A 80 -3.87 8.98 -15.95
CA ILE A 80 -5.02 8.94 -15.03
C ILE A 80 -5.50 10.37 -14.80
N GLY A 81 -6.33 10.87 -15.72
CA GLY A 81 -6.87 12.23 -15.70
C GLY A 81 -5.85 13.35 -15.38
N ASP A 82 -6.36 14.53 -15.04
CA ASP A 82 -5.57 15.66 -14.52
C ASP A 82 -5.63 15.75 -12.99
N ILE A 83 -5.94 14.64 -12.31
CA ILE A 83 -6.17 14.63 -10.86
C ILE A 83 -4.85 14.53 -10.11
N ASN A 84 -4.74 15.27 -9.00
CA ASN A 84 -3.57 15.28 -8.16
C ASN A 84 -3.32 13.90 -7.50
N THR A 85 -2.19 13.27 -7.78
CA THR A 85 -1.77 11.98 -7.19
C THR A 85 -1.81 11.98 -5.66
N VAL A 86 -1.46 13.08 -4.99
CA VAL A 86 -1.55 13.19 -3.52
C VAL A 86 -2.99 12.98 -3.06
N GLU A 87 -3.94 13.63 -3.73
CA GLU A 87 -5.36 13.49 -3.41
C GLU A 87 -5.87 12.08 -3.70
N LEU A 88 -5.42 11.47 -4.81
CA LEU A 88 -5.78 10.08 -5.13
C LEU A 88 -5.25 9.09 -4.08
N VAL A 89 -3.99 9.21 -3.63
CA VAL A 89 -3.45 8.35 -2.54
C VAL A 89 -4.27 8.53 -1.26
N LYS A 90 -4.61 9.76 -0.90
CA LYS A 90 -5.45 10.04 0.27
C LYS A 90 -6.84 9.41 0.15
N LYS A 91 -7.50 9.51 -1.00
CA LYS A 91 -8.80 8.86 -1.24
C LYS A 91 -8.68 7.34 -1.21
N LEU A 92 -7.61 6.79 -1.78
CA LEU A 92 -7.36 5.36 -1.81
C LEU A 92 -7.09 4.78 -0.42
N SER A 93 -6.66 5.59 0.55
CA SER A 93 -6.55 5.12 1.94
C SER A 93 -7.85 4.59 2.53
N GLN A 94 -8.99 4.96 1.94
CA GLN A 94 -10.32 4.51 2.33
C GLN A 94 -10.71 3.21 1.59
N ASN A 95 -9.77 2.52 0.94
CA ASN A 95 -10.06 1.33 0.13
C ASN A 95 -10.72 0.21 0.94
N TRP A 96 -10.38 0.06 2.21
CA TRP A 96 -11.06 -0.90 3.09
C TRP A 96 -12.46 -0.43 3.49
N THR A 97 -12.62 0.83 3.88
CA THR A 97 -13.86 1.35 4.48
C THR A 97 -14.95 1.73 3.48
N LYS A 98 -14.59 2.03 2.23
CA LYS A 98 -15.54 2.42 1.17
C LYS A 98 -15.70 1.32 0.13
N SER A 99 -16.87 1.25 -0.50
CA SER A 99 -17.08 0.37 -1.64
C SER A 99 -16.31 0.87 -2.88
N LEU A 100 -16.03 -0.04 -3.81
CA LEU A 100 -15.37 0.30 -5.08
C LEU A 100 -16.15 1.37 -5.87
N PRO A 101 -17.49 1.29 -6.03
CA PRO A 101 -18.26 2.34 -6.71
C PRO A 101 -18.14 3.73 -6.04
N GLU A 102 -18.12 3.79 -4.71
CA GLU A 102 -17.94 5.04 -3.97
C GLU A 102 -16.55 5.64 -4.21
N LEU A 103 -15.49 4.83 -4.17
CA LEU A 103 -14.12 5.29 -4.41
C LEU A 103 -13.94 5.84 -5.82
N ILE A 104 -14.44 5.14 -6.83
CA ILE A 104 -14.39 5.57 -8.23
C ILE A 104 -15.10 6.92 -8.38
N LYS A 105 -16.28 7.07 -7.79
CA LYS A 105 -17.05 8.33 -7.80
C LYS A 105 -16.31 9.47 -7.10
N ASP A 106 -15.75 9.22 -5.92
CA ASP A 106 -15.02 10.22 -5.14
C ASP A 106 -13.73 10.66 -5.81
N MET A 107 -13.03 9.71 -6.44
CA MET A 107 -11.81 9.95 -7.20
C MET A 107 -12.09 10.61 -8.55
N ARG A 108 -13.31 10.45 -9.10
CA ARG A 108 -13.70 10.94 -10.43
C ARG A 108 -12.85 10.35 -11.56
N ILE A 109 -12.55 9.06 -11.44
CA ILE A 109 -11.86 8.26 -12.45
C ILE A 109 -12.78 7.12 -12.90
N ASP A 110 -12.43 6.43 -13.98
CA ASP A 110 -13.13 5.20 -14.36
C ASP A 110 -12.53 3.97 -13.65
N LEU A 111 -13.15 2.80 -13.89
CA LEU A 111 -12.74 1.54 -13.27
C LEU A 111 -11.33 1.11 -13.70
N ASP A 112 -10.99 1.27 -14.97
CA ASP A 112 -9.69 0.86 -15.51
C ASP A 112 -8.57 1.73 -14.91
N ASP A 113 -8.81 3.04 -14.83
CA ASP A 113 -7.91 3.99 -14.21
C ASP A 113 -7.78 3.75 -12.71
N PHE A 114 -8.86 3.37 -12.01
CA PHE A 114 -8.77 2.95 -10.61
C PHE A 114 -7.78 1.79 -10.43
N PHE A 115 -7.91 0.72 -11.22
CA PHE A 115 -7.00 -0.42 -11.11
C PHE A 115 -5.57 -0.11 -11.54
N LYS A 116 -5.37 0.76 -12.54
CA LYS A 116 -4.03 1.26 -12.90
C LYS A 116 -3.42 2.04 -11.74
N PHE A 117 -4.19 2.91 -11.09
CA PHE A 117 -3.73 3.71 -9.97
C PHE A 117 -3.40 2.84 -8.75
N GLU A 118 -4.28 1.90 -8.43
CA GLU A 118 -4.10 0.92 -7.38
C GLU A 118 -2.78 0.14 -7.57
N ASN A 119 -2.53 -0.41 -8.76
CA ASN A 119 -1.27 -1.07 -9.08
C ASN A 119 -0.07 -0.13 -8.95
N HIS A 120 -0.19 1.12 -9.43
CA HIS A 120 0.88 2.11 -9.29
C HIS A 120 1.20 2.41 -7.82
N VAL A 121 0.19 2.46 -6.95
CA VAL A 121 0.37 2.64 -5.50
C VAL A 121 1.07 1.43 -4.89
N ALA A 122 0.58 0.22 -5.17
CA ALA A 122 1.11 -1.05 -4.64
C ALA A 122 2.59 -1.26 -4.97
N PHE A 123 3.01 -0.86 -6.17
CA PHE A 123 4.36 -1.12 -6.65
C PHE A 123 5.27 0.11 -6.61
N LYS A 124 4.89 1.21 -7.28
CA LYS A 124 5.77 2.38 -7.49
C LYS A 124 5.80 3.30 -6.28
N ILE A 125 4.65 3.63 -5.71
CA ILE A 125 4.61 4.51 -4.52
C ILE A 125 5.13 3.75 -3.30
N ALA A 126 4.76 2.48 -3.12
CA ALA A 126 5.31 1.65 -2.05
C ALA A 126 6.84 1.48 -2.15
N SER A 127 7.40 1.27 -3.36
CA SER A 127 8.86 1.18 -3.51
C SER A 127 9.55 2.51 -3.18
N LEU A 128 8.96 3.63 -3.58
CA LEU A 128 9.47 4.96 -3.27
C LEU A 128 9.51 5.22 -1.76
N PHE A 129 8.41 4.91 -1.05
CA PHE A 129 8.36 5.04 0.41
C PHE A 129 9.26 4.04 1.14
N SER A 130 9.49 2.85 0.58
CA SER A 130 10.48 1.89 1.07
C SER A 130 11.88 2.49 1.05
N ASP A 131 12.28 3.12 -0.06
CA ASP A 131 13.59 3.77 -0.18
C ASP A 131 13.70 4.99 0.72
N ILE A 132 12.62 5.77 0.85
CA ILE A 132 12.55 6.88 1.80
C ILE A 132 12.77 6.38 3.23
N ASN A 133 12.16 5.25 3.62
CA ASN A 133 12.36 4.67 4.95
C ASN A 133 13.83 4.29 5.20
N THR A 134 14.47 3.66 4.22
CA THR A 134 15.90 3.30 4.31
C THR A 134 16.78 4.55 4.40
N LEU A 135 16.55 5.53 3.52
CA LEU A 135 17.35 6.76 3.46
C LEU A 135 17.19 7.61 4.71
N GLN A 136 15.97 7.77 5.24
CA GLN A 136 15.76 8.56 6.45
C GLN A 136 16.42 7.93 7.68
N LYS A 137 16.44 6.60 7.82
CA LYS A 137 17.17 5.91 8.90
C LYS A 137 18.69 6.14 8.84
N ILE A 138 19.24 6.25 7.63
CA ILE A 138 20.68 6.54 7.42
C ILE A 138 20.98 8.02 7.65
N LEU A 139 20.08 8.91 7.23
CA LEU A 139 20.27 10.35 7.33
C LEU A 139 20.07 10.87 8.75
N TYR A 140 19.06 10.34 9.45
CA TYR A 140 18.56 10.77 10.76
C TYR A 140 18.44 9.59 11.75
N PRO A 141 19.51 8.82 12.01
CA PRO A 141 19.45 7.63 12.85
C PRO A 141 18.95 7.92 14.27
N GLU A 142 19.20 9.12 14.80
CA GLU A 142 18.79 9.56 16.13
C GLU A 142 17.28 9.74 16.30
N LYS A 143 16.51 9.76 15.20
CA LYS A 143 15.05 9.93 15.24
C LYS A 143 14.30 8.61 15.45
N GLU A 144 14.94 7.48 15.14
CA GLU A 144 14.37 6.13 15.31
C GLU A 144 12.97 5.95 14.70
N ILE A 145 12.64 6.71 13.65
CA ILE A 145 11.36 6.60 12.97
C ILE A 145 11.41 5.38 12.04
N ASP A 146 10.36 4.56 12.05
CA ASP A 146 10.19 3.47 11.08
C ASP A 146 8.81 3.54 10.44
N ILE A 147 8.79 3.90 9.15
CA ILE A 147 7.54 4.02 8.37
C ILE A 147 7.19 2.73 7.60
N SER A 148 7.80 1.60 7.93
CA SER A 148 7.54 0.30 7.30
C SER A 148 6.06 -0.08 7.33
N SER A 149 5.34 0.22 8.42
CA SER A 149 3.89 0.02 8.51
C SER A 149 3.11 0.79 7.44
N PHE A 150 3.51 2.02 7.12
CA PHE A 150 2.93 2.80 6.04
C PHE A 150 3.29 2.24 4.66
N VAL A 151 4.53 1.75 4.49
CA VAL A 151 4.95 1.05 3.27
C VAL A 151 4.09 -0.20 3.04
N THR A 152 3.80 -0.97 4.08
CA THR A 152 2.90 -2.14 4.02
C THR A 152 1.46 -1.74 3.69
N LYS A 153 0.96 -0.63 4.24
CA LYS A 153 -0.35 -0.09 3.85
C LYS A 153 -0.37 0.23 2.35
N LEU A 154 0.66 0.88 1.81
CA LEU A 154 0.75 1.18 0.37
C LEU A 154 0.81 -0.09 -0.48
N SER A 155 1.66 -1.06 -0.11
CA SER A 155 1.82 -2.30 -0.88
C SER A 155 0.54 -3.13 -0.96
N ASN A 156 -0.28 -3.08 0.09
CA ASN A 156 -1.56 -3.77 0.16
C ASN A 156 -2.73 -2.85 -0.25
N VAL A 157 -2.44 -1.67 -0.80
CA VAL A 157 -3.45 -0.72 -1.29
C VAL A 157 -4.47 -0.36 -0.21
N PHE A 158 -3.99 -0.23 1.03
CA PHE A 158 -4.77 0.08 2.22
C PHE A 158 -5.85 -0.96 2.57
N LEU A 159 -5.74 -2.17 2.03
CA LEU A 159 -6.49 -3.33 2.52
C LEU A 159 -5.73 -3.99 3.69
N PRO A 160 -6.45 -4.68 4.59
CA PRO A 160 -5.79 -5.57 5.53
C PRO A 160 -4.93 -6.60 4.79
N SER A 161 -3.73 -6.89 5.30
CA SER A 161 -2.76 -7.75 4.61
C SER A 161 -3.35 -9.11 4.24
N VAL A 162 -4.11 -9.73 5.14
CA VAL A 162 -4.77 -11.02 4.89
C VAL A 162 -5.80 -10.91 3.75
N VAL A 163 -6.54 -9.80 3.66
CA VAL A 163 -7.53 -9.59 2.59
C VAL A 163 -6.84 -9.41 1.25
N TYR A 164 -5.77 -8.60 1.20
CA TYR A 164 -4.98 -8.43 -0.01
C TYR A 164 -4.45 -9.77 -0.53
N THR A 165 -3.89 -10.60 0.36
CA THR A 165 -3.42 -11.93 -0.02
C THR A 165 -4.57 -12.86 -0.41
N LEU A 166 -5.69 -12.91 0.33
CA LEU A 166 -6.83 -13.75 -0.04
C LEU A 166 -7.37 -13.44 -1.44
N GLU A 167 -7.31 -12.19 -1.87
CA GLU A 167 -7.68 -11.79 -3.22
C GLU A 167 -6.75 -12.38 -4.29
N GLU A 168 -5.45 -12.46 -4.02
CA GLU A 168 -4.50 -13.19 -4.88
C GLU A 168 -4.78 -14.71 -4.91
N PHE A 169 -5.36 -15.25 -3.84
CA PHE A 169 -5.81 -16.64 -3.73
C PHE A 169 -7.22 -16.87 -4.31
N GLY A 170 -7.82 -15.85 -4.92
CA GLY A 170 -9.09 -15.97 -5.64
C GLY A 170 -10.34 -15.61 -4.85
N LEU A 171 -10.22 -15.07 -3.63
CA LEU A 171 -11.34 -14.53 -2.87
C LEU A 171 -11.41 -12.99 -3.02
N PRO A 172 -12.31 -12.44 -3.85
CA PRO A 172 -12.42 -11.01 -4.08
C PRO A 172 -12.60 -10.22 -2.78
N ARG A 173 -11.95 -9.05 -2.70
CA ARG A 173 -12.00 -8.20 -1.49
C ARG A 173 -13.42 -7.83 -1.07
N ILE A 174 -14.36 -7.76 -2.02
CA ILE A 174 -15.77 -7.43 -1.76
C ILE A 174 -16.40 -8.51 -0.88
N ILE A 175 -16.13 -9.79 -1.14
CA ILE A 175 -16.62 -10.88 -0.31
C ILE A 175 -15.94 -10.83 1.06
N SER A 176 -14.63 -10.60 1.12
CA SER A 176 -13.92 -10.44 2.39
C SER A 176 -14.51 -9.33 3.27
N LYS A 177 -14.94 -8.20 2.69
CA LYS A 177 -15.66 -7.14 3.40
C LYS A 177 -17.02 -7.60 3.91
N LYS A 178 -17.84 -8.23 3.07
CA LYS A 178 -19.14 -8.78 3.49
C LYS A 178 -18.98 -9.76 4.66
N LEU A 179 -17.97 -10.63 4.61
CA LEU A 179 -17.67 -11.57 5.68
C LEU A 179 -17.17 -10.90 6.95
N HIS A 180 -16.42 -9.80 6.84
CA HIS A 180 -16.09 -8.95 7.98
C HIS A 180 -17.36 -8.39 8.64
N GLU A 181 -18.26 -7.82 7.85
CA GLU A 181 -19.53 -7.24 8.30
C GLU A 181 -20.46 -8.29 8.94
N CYS A 182 -20.43 -9.53 8.44
CA CYS A 182 -21.13 -10.65 9.06
C CYS A 182 -20.53 -11.07 10.42
N GLY A 183 -19.33 -10.63 10.76
CA GLY A 183 -18.58 -11.09 11.93
C GLY A 183 -17.96 -12.48 11.74
N PHE A 184 -17.84 -12.96 10.49
CA PHE A 184 -17.23 -14.25 10.20
C PHE A 184 -15.73 -14.22 10.51
N ILE A 185 -14.99 -13.26 9.95
CA ILE A 185 -13.57 -13.04 10.27
C ILE A 185 -13.34 -11.55 10.53
N ASN A 186 -12.70 -11.23 11.67
CA ASN A 186 -12.23 -9.88 11.92
C ASN A 186 -10.92 -9.63 11.16
N PHE A 187 -11.03 -9.24 9.89
CA PHE A 187 -9.89 -8.85 9.05
C PHE A 187 -9.13 -7.60 9.52
N GLU A 188 -9.66 -6.80 10.46
CA GLU A 188 -8.94 -5.67 11.05
C GLU A 188 -8.02 -6.10 12.21
N ASN A 189 -8.10 -7.37 12.65
CA ASN A 189 -7.18 -7.91 13.64
C ASN A 189 -5.75 -7.97 13.08
N LYS A 190 -4.85 -7.17 13.66
CA LYS A 190 -3.43 -7.09 13.27
C LYS A 190 -2.64 -8.38 13.50
N GLU A 191 -3.15 -9.28 14.34
CA GLU A 191 -2.53 -10.58 14.63
C GLU A 191 -3.07 -11.70 13.72
N LEU A 192 -4.09 -11.43 12.90
CA LEU A 192 -4.65 -12.42 11.99
C LEU A 192 -3.61 -12.80 10.93
N THR A 193 -3.30 -14.09 10.85
CA THR A 193 -2.46 -14.64 9.79
C THR A 193 -3.31 -15.21 8.66
N LEU A 194 -2.70 -15.35 7.47
CA LEU A 194 -3.35 -16.02 6.35
C LEU A 194 -3.74 -17.46 6.70
N GLU A 195 -2.86 -18.20 7.38
CA GLU A 195 -3.11 -19.58 7.81
C GLU A 195 -4.34 -19.67 8.71
N GLN A 196 -4.46 -18.79 9.71
CA GLN A 196 -5.65 -18.72 10.58
C GLN A 196 -6.93 -18.41 9.79
N ALA A 197 -6.86 -17.52 8.81
CA ALA A 197 -8.02 -17.21 7.97
C ALA A 197 -8.42 -18.41 7.10
N LEU A 198 -7.44 -19.07 6.46
CA LEU A 198 -7.68 -20.25 5.62
C LEU A 198 -8.19 -21.44 6.43
N ASP A 199 -7.67 -21.68 7.64
CA ASP A 199 -8.17 -22.74 8.51
C ASP A 199 -9.60 -22.46 8.95
N LYS A 200 -9.93 -21.20 9.24
CA LYS A 200 -11.31 -20.81 9.49
C LYS A 200 -12.21 -21.02 8.28
N PHE A 201 -11.75 -20.78 7.05
CA PHE A 201 -12.53 -21.13 5.86
C PHE A 201 -12.76 -22.65 5.75
N LYS A 202 -11.74 -23.48 6.02
CA LYS A 202 -11.87 -24.95 5.95
C LYS A 202 -12.86 -25.56 6.94
N GLU A 203 -13.20 -24.86 8.01
CA GLU A 203 -14.23 -25.27 8.98
C GLU A 203 -15.65 -25.20 8.42
N TYR A 204 -15.85 -24.52 7.28
CA TYR A 204 -17.14 -24.25 6.65
C TYR A 204 -17.12 -24.72 5.20
N THR A 205 -18.29 -24.95 4.62
CA THR A 205 -18.45 -25.18 3.19
C THR A 205 -18.80 -23.87 2.47
N ALA A 206 -18.72 -23.86 1.13
CA ALA A 206 -19.21 -22.74 0.33
C ALA A 206 -20.67 -22.40 0.66
N ASP A 207 -21.53 -23.42 0.80
CA ASP A 207 -22.94 -23.28 1.16
C ASP A 207 -23.14 -22.63 2.53
N ASP A 208 -22.31 -23.00 3.53
CA ASP A 208 -22.39 -22.38 4.86
C ASP A 208 -22.07 -20.88 4.79
N ILE A 209 -21.05 -20.49 4.02
CA ILE A 209 -20.69 -19.09 3.83
C ILE A 209 -21.79 -18.33 3.08
N ILE A 210 -22.36 -18.93 2.04
CA ILE A 210 -23.50 -18.37 1.29
C ILE A 210 -24.69 -18.11 2.23
N ASN A 211 -24.99 -19.06 3.12
CA ASN A 211 -26.06 -18.91 4.10
C ASN A 211 -25.78 -17.77 5.09
N ILE A 212 -24.54 -17.62 5.58
CA ILE A 212 -24.14 -16.49 6.43
C ILE A 212 -24.38 -15.15 5.71
N LEU A 213 -24.02 -15.04 4.43
CA LEU A 213 -24.25 -13.83 3.63
C LEU A 213 -25.76 -13.56 3.45
N LYS A 214 -26.56 -14.59 3.22
CA LYS A 214 -28.04 -14.49 3.09
C LYS A 214 -28.68 -14.02 4.39
N GLU A 215 -28.28 -14.55 5.54
CA GLU A 215 -28.80 -14.14 6.85
C GLU A 215 -28.59 -12.65 7.15
N LYS A 216 -27.52 -12.06 6.59
CA LYS A 216 -27.20 -10.63 6.76
C LYS A 216 -27.68 -9.75 5.61
N ASN A 217 -28.41 -10.30 4.63
CA ASN A 217 -28.82 -9.60 3.40
C ASN A 217 -27.64 -8.99 2.62
N LEU A 218 -26.49 -9.66 2.65
CA LEU A 218 -25.27 -9.24 1.94
C LEU A 218 -24.96 -10.14 0.73
N TYR A 219 -25.79 -11.15 0.48
CA TYR A 219 -25.67 -12.07 -0.64
C TYR A 219 -26.16 -11.47 -1.97
N ASP A 220 -25.46 -11.81 -3.04
CA ASP A 220 -25.74 -11.62 -4.46
C ASP A 220 -25.44 -12.96 -5.17
N ASP A 221 -26.18 -13.26 -6.25
CA ASP A 221 -26.07 -14.53 -6.99
C ASP A 221 -24.68 -14.77 -7.59
N PHE A 222 -23.86 -13.72 -7.75
CA PHE A 222 -22.48 -13.89 -8.20
C PHE A 222 -21.57 -14.53 -7.14
N GLU A 223 -21.94 -14.48 -5.85
CA GLU A 223 -21.14 -15.09 -4.80
C GLU A 223 -21.12 -16.61 -4.84
N ASP A 224 -22.17 -17.30 -5.32
CA ASP A 224 -22.14 -18.75 -5.48
C ASP A 224 -20.98 -19.18 -6.37
N TYR A 225 -20.81 -18.50 -7.51
CA TYR A 225 -19.74 -18.84 -8.45
C TYR A 225 -18.35 -18.64 -7.82
N ILE A 226 -18.14 -17.49 -7.17
CA ILE A 226 -16.85 -17.15 -6.59
C ILE A 226 -16.51 -18.07 -5.41
N LEU A 227 -17.45 -18.28 -4.50
CA LEU A 227 -17.21 -19.08 -3.30
C LEU A 227 -16.97 -20.54 -3.67
N ASN A 228 -17.74 -21.12 -4.58
CA ASN A 228 -17.49 -22.48 -5.05
C ASN A 228 -16.10 -22.59 -5.67
N TYR A 229 -15.70 -21.66 -6.55
CA TYR A 229 -14.35 -21.67 -7.13
C TYR A 229 -13.24 -21.52 -6.08
N PHE A 230 -13.42 -20.65 -5.08
CA PHE A 230 -12.47 -20.47 -3.99
C PHE A 230 -12.32 -21.76 -3.15
N TYR A 231 -13.42 -22.40 -2.79
CA TYR A 231 -13.42 -23.64 -2.00
C TYR A 231 -12.87 -24.85 -2.78
N GLU A 232 -13.13 -24.95 -4.08
CA GLU A 232 -12.47 -25.93 -4.96
C GLU A 232 -10.93 -25.75 -4.90
N GLY A 233 -10.46 -24.50 -4.90
CA GLY A 233 -9.04 -24.17 -4.74
C GLY A 233 -8.45 -24.56 -3.38
N LEU A 234 -9.27 -24.63 -2.33
CA LEU A 234 -8.89 -25.15 -1.00
C LEU A 234 -8.93 -26.68 -0.92
N GLY A 235 -9.37 -27.36 -1.98
CA GLY A 235 -9.51 -28.81 -2.04
C GLY A 235 -10.79 -29.34 -1.41
N GLN A 236 -11.85 -28.52 -1.35
CA GLN A 236 -13.18 -28.90 -0.87
C GLN A 236 -14.19 -28.98 -2.01
#